data_AF-A0AA35VP96-F1
#
_entry.id   AF-A0AA35VP96-F1
#
_cell.length_a   1.000
_cell.length_b   1.000
_cell.length_c   1.000
_cell.angle_alpha   90.00
_cell.angle_beta   90.00
_cell.angle_gamma   90.00
#
_symmetry.space_group_name_H-M   'P 1'
#
loop_
_entity.id
_entity.type
_entity.pdbx_description
1 polymer ?
#
loop_
_entity_poly.entity_id
_entity_poly.type
_entity_poly.pdbx_seq_one_letter_code
_entity_poly.pdbx_strand_id
1 'polypeptide(L)'
;MDTGGAEALHRGDAPSPSSGVGRCCTNHRCAHKQSRGNPSSGDIFHAAPNIDHSQDFVRNDVKQWLNWLRNNIGYDGWRLDFVRGFSGGYVKEYIEASNPAFAIGEYWDSMAYEGGNLCYNQDAHRQRVINWINATGGTSSAFDVTTKGILHSALHNEYWRLIDPAGKPPGVMGWWPSRAVTFLENHDTGSTQGHWPFPRDKLMQGYAYILTHPGTPVVFYDHFYDFGIHDVVTELIEARKRAGIHCRSVVKIHHANSDGYVAQIGDTLVVKLGHFDWNPSKQIDLHGTWQKFLDKPSDYQIWFRI
;
A
#
# COMPACT_ATOMS: atom_id res chain seq x y z
N MET A 1 9.63 -11.23 11.00
CA MET A 1 10.86 -11.56 10.26
C MET A 1 10.45 -11.46 8.82
N ASP A 2 10.85 -10.38 8.16
CA ASP A 2 10.59 -10.16 6.75
C ASP A 2 11.19 -11.34 5.97
N THR A 3 10.43 -12.01 5.11
CA THR A 3 11.00 -12.99 4.18
C THR A 3 11.33 -12.26 2.88
N GLY A 4 12.16 -11.20 3.00
CA GLY A 4 12.62 -10.36 1.90
C GLY A 4 12.88 -11.18 0.64
N GLY A 5 11.93 -11.05 -0.28
CA GLY A 5 11.75 -11.91 -1.43
C GLY A 5 11.84 -11.03 -2.67
N ALA A 6 13.06 -10.77 -3.14
CA ALA A 6 13.25 -10.56 -4.55
C ALA A 6 13.10 -11.93 -5.25
N GLU A 7 11.86 -12.37 -5.49
CA GLU A 7 11.60 -13.51 -6.36
C GLU A 7 11.97 -13.15 -7.81
N ALA A 8 13.19 -13.49 -8.20
CA ALA A 8 13.54 -13.75 -9.59
C ALA A 8 13.61 -15.27 -9.80
N LEU A 9 12.45 -15.89 -10.05
CA LEU A 9 12.39 -17.22 -10.65
C LEU A 9 12.88 -17.13 -12.09
N HIS A 10 14.12 -17.51 -12.36
CA HIS A 10 14.43 -18.09 -13.67
C HIS A 10 15.56 -19.11 -13.68
N ARG A 11 15.19 -20.36 -13.99
CA ARG A 11 16.04 -21.31 -14.73
C ARG A 11 15.95 -20.92 -16.20
N GLY A 12 16.94 -20.20 -16.68
CA GLY A 12 17.11 -19.87 -18.09
C GLY A 12 18.37 -19.03 -18.23
N ASP A 13 19.27 -19.43 -19.12
CA ASP A 13 20.59 -18.85 -19.35
C ASP A 13 20.50 -17.36 -19.77
N ALA A 14 20.33 -16.48 -18.80
CA ALA A 14 20.69 -15.07 -18.93
C ALA A 14 22.21 -14.94 -18.77
N PRO A 15 22.89 -14.02 -19.48
CA PRO A 15 24.32 -13.81 -19.31
C PRO A 15 24.61 -13.48 -17.84
N SER A 16 25.31 -14.40 -17.19
CA SER A 16 25.80 -14.25 -15.81
C SER A 16 26.53 -12.92 -15.68
N PRO A 17 26.09 -11.98 -14.81
CA PRO A 17 26.88 -10.81 -14.52
C PRO A 17 28.15 -11.28 -13.84
N SER A 18 29.29 -10.88 -14.41
CA SER A 18 30.63 -11.19 -13.89
C SER A 18 30.70 -11.03 -12.36
N SER A 19 31.44 -11.93 -11.72
CA SER A 19 31.71 -11.98 -10.28
C SER A 19 32.60 -10.82 -9.81
N GLY A 20 32.15 -9.59 -10.07
CA GLY A 20 32.84 -8.35 -9.76
C GLY A 20 33.04 -8.19 -8.25
N VAL A 21 34.30 -7.97 -7.87
CA VAL A 21 34.69 -7.51 -6.53
C VAL A 21 33.90 -6.24 -6.19
N GLY A 22 33.22 -6.18 -5.04
CA GLY A 22 32.53 -4.97 -4.56
C GLY A 22 31.01 -4.93 -4.72
N ARG A 23 30.35 -5.99 -5.21
CA ARG A 23 28.87 -6.04 -5.32
C ARG A 23 28.14 -6.13 -3.96
N CYS A 24 28.80 -6.63 -2.92
CA CYS A 24 28.25 -6.75 -1.56
C CYS A 24 28.65 -5.55 -0.68
N CYS A 25 27.74 -5.06 0.17
CA CYS A 25 28.03 -4.05 1.21
C CYS A 25 29.06 -4.56 2.24
N THR A 26 29.94 -3.66 2.75
CA THR A 26 31.00 -4.01 3.74
C THR A 26 30.49 -4.45 5.09
N ASN A 27 29.31 -3.99 5.50
CA ASN A 27 28.80 -4.22 6.85
C ASN A 27 28.10 -5.60 7.00
N HIS A 28 28.28 -6.51 6.03
CA HIS A 28 27.79 -7.88 6.07
C HIS A 28 28.88 -8.87 5.63
N ARG A 29 29.03 -10.00 6.33
CA ARG A 29 29.88 -11.12 5.85
C ARG A 29 29.17 -11.75 4.65
N CYS A 30 29.66 -11.52 3.43
CA CYS A 30 29.35 -12.40 2.31
C CYS A 30 30.04 -13.75 2.59
N ALA A 31 29.32 -14.86 2.40
CA ALA A 31 29.59 -16.17 3.02
C ALA A 31 31.03 -16.72 2.89
N HIS A 32 31.91 -16.15 2.06
CA HIS A 32 33.30 -16.60 1.98
C HIS A 32 34.41 -15.55 1.83
N LYS A 33 34.15 -14.23 1.83
CA LYS A 33 35.23 -13.20 1.83
C LYS A 33 34.73 -11.91 2.49
N GLN A 34 35.61 -11.16 3.15
CA GLN A 34 35.35 -9.77 3.54
C GLN A 34 34.85 -9.02 2.31
N SER A 35 33.60 -8.54 2.35
CA SER A 35 33.04 -7.73 1.27
C SER A 35 33.84 -6.43 1.16
N ARG A 36 34.13 -6.03 -0.09
CA ARG A 36 34.93 -4.83 -0.41
C ARG A 36 34.07 -3.68 -0.99
N GLY A 37 32.74 -3.74 -0.85
CA GLY A 37 31.85 -2.66 -1.28
C GLY A 37 31.82 -1.50 -0.28
N ASN A 38 30.83 -0.62 -0.39
CA ASN A 38 30.56 0.45 0.55
C ASN A 38 29.57 0.00 1.64
N PRO A 39 29.41 0.76 2.74
CA PRO A 39 28.35 0.50 3.72
C PRO A 39 26.94 0.53 3.11
N SER A 40 26.01 -0.21 3.70
CA SER A 40 24.61 -0.17 3.27
C SER A 40 24.04 1.24 3.37
N SER A 41 23.24 1.63 2.38
CA SER A 41 22.50 2.89 2.36
C SER A 41 21.13 2.83 3.05
N GLY A 42 20.76 1.65 3.55
CA GLY A 42 19.50 1.40 4.23
C GLY A 42 19.60 0.20 5.19
N ASP A 43 18.45 -0.33 5.58
CA ASP A 43 18.35 -1.43 6.53
C ASP A 43 18.98 -2.72 6.00
N ILE A 44 19.40 -3.59 6.93
CA ILE A 44 20.10 -4.82 6.59
C ILE A 44 19.11 -5.98 6.57
N PHE A 45 19.03 -6.67 5.44
CA PHE A 45 18.38 -7.97 5.37
C PHE A 45 19.36 -9.07 5.77
N HIS A 46 19.15 -9.68 6.95
CA HIS A 46 20.16 -10.58 7.54
C HIS A 46 20.26 -11.97 6.89
N ALA A 47 19.24 -12.40 6.14
CA ALA A 47 19.22 -13.74 5.56
C ALA A 47 19.97 -13.84 4.22
N ALA A 48 20.40 -12.73 3.63
CA ALA A 48 21.13 -12.73 2.36
C ALA A 48 22.16 -11.58 2.26
N PRO A 49 23.15 -11.69 1.35
CA PRO A 49 24.02 -10.58 0.98
C PRO A 49 23.25 -9.32 0.57
N ASN A 50 23.61 -8.18 1.18
CA ASN A 50 23.02 -6.88 0.82
C ASN A 50 23.84 -6.26 -0.33
N ILE A 51 23.16 -5.82 -1.37
CA ILE A 51 23.77 -5.31 -2.61
C ILE A 51 24.20 -3.86 -2.44
N ASP A 52 25.44 -3.55 -2.84
CA ASP A 52 25.98 -2.19 -2.80
C ASP A 52 25.52 -1.38 -4.03
N HIS A 53 24.36 -0.72 -3.89
CA HIS A 53 23.81 0.15 -4.92
C HIS A 53 24.61 1.46 -5.13
N SER A 54 25.60 1.78 -4.30
CA SER A 54 26.45 2.95 -4.53
C SER A 54 27.43 2.76 -5.70
N GLN A 55 27.68 1.51 -6.11
CA GLN A 55 28.53 1.21 -7.26
C GLN A 55 27.79 1.41 -8.59
N ASP A 56 28.39 2.18 -9.51
CA ASP A 56 27.79 2.45 -10.82
C ASP A 56 27.52 1.18 -11.63
N PHE A 57 28.45 0.21 -11.61
CA PHE A 57 28.27 -1.05 -12.33
C PHE A 57 27.08 -1.85 -11.81
N VAL A 58 26.84 -1.83 -10.49
CA VAL A 58 25.66 -2.48 -9.88
C VAL A 58 24.38 -1.82 -10.38
N ARG A 59 24.32 -0.49 -10.36
CA ARG A 59 23.15 0.25 -10.85
C ARG A 59 22.92 0.02 -12.34
N ASN A 60 23.98 -0.01 -13.15
CA ASN A 60 23.86 -0.25 -14.59
C ASN A 60 23.35 -1.65 -14.91
N ASP A 61 23.78 -2.67 -14.15
CA ASP A 61 23.28 -4.03 -14.33
C ASP A 61 21.79 -4.14 -13.97
N VAL A 62 21.37 -3.51 -12.86
CA VAL A 62 19.95 -3.46 -12.48
C VAL A 62 19.11 -2.75 -13.55
N LYS A 63 19.58 -1.61 -14.06
CA LYS A 63 18.90 -0.87 -15.15
C LYS A 63 18.77 -1.70 -16.42
N GLN A 64 19.82 -2.42 -16.81
CA GLN A 64 19.79 -3.31 -17.97
C GLN A 64 18.79 -4.46 -17.77
N TRP A 65 18.79 -5.08 -16.59
CA TRP A 65 17.88 -6.17 -16.27
C TRP A 65 16.41 -5.73 -16.27
N LEU A 66 16.08 -4.58 -15.64
CA LEU A 66 14.73 -4.03 -15.67
C LEU A 66 14.27 -3.70 -17.10
N ASN A 67 15.16 -3.14 -17.92
CA ASN A 67 14.86 -2.89 -19.33
C ASN A 67 14.64 -4.19 -20.12
N TRP A 68 15.41 -5.24 -19.85
CA TRP A 68 15.20 -6.55 -20.45
C TRP A 68 13.85 -7.15 -20.03
N LEU A 69 13.48 -7.10 -18.75
CA LEU A 69 12.17 -7.56 -18.28
C LEU A 69 11.02 -6.84 -19.00
N ARG A 70 11.14 -5.53 -19.20
CA ARG A 70 10.11 -4.74 -19.90
C ARG A 70 10.08 -5.03 -21.40
N ASN A 71 11.22 -4.97 -22.08
CA ASN A 71 11.30 -5.02 -23.53
C ASN A 71 11.23 -6.44 -24.11
N ASN A 72 11.63 -7.46 -23.35
CA ASN A 72 11.73 -8.85 -23.81
C ASN A 72 10.71 -9.78 -23.18
N ILE A 73 10.32 -9.55 -21.92
CA ILE A 73 9.33 -10.39 -21.22
C ILE A 73 7.94 -9.76 -21.24
N GLY A 74 7.85 -8.42 -21.26
CA GLY A 74 6.59 -7.69 -21.36
C GLY A 74 6.04 -7.19 -20.03
N TYR A 75 6.87 -7.02 -19.01
CA TYR A 75 6.45 -6.38 -17.75
C TYR A 75 6.21 -4.87 -17.95
N ASP A 76 5.07 -4.38 -17.47
CA ASP A 76 4.71 -2.96 -17.57
C ASP A 76 5.15 -2.11 -16.36
N GLY A 77 5.43 -2.74 -15.22
CA GLY A 77 5.68 -2.01 -13.98
C GLY A 77 6.33 -2.84 -12.88
N TRP A 78 6.69 -2.16 -11.78
CA TRP A 78 7.52 -2.73 -10.73
C TRP A 78 6.87 -2.64 -9.34
N ARG A 79 6.82 -3.76 -8.61
CA ARG A 79 6.71 -3.80 -7.14
C ARG A 79 8.11 -4.02 -6.60
N LEU A 80 8.64 -3.01 -5.92
CA LEU A 80 9.98 -3.01 -5.34
C LEU A 80 9.88 -3.57 -3.93
N ASP A 81 10.52 -4.72 -3.75
CA ASP A 81 10.65 -5.42 -2.48
C ASP A 81 11.58 -4.68 -1.51
N PHE A 82 11.28 -4.72 -0.21
CA PHE A 82 12.16 -4.26 0.87
C PHE A 82 12.87 -2.92 0.61
N VAL A 83 12.13 -1.88 0.18
CA VAL A 83 12.73 -0.60 -0.29
C VAL A 83 13.38 0.24 0.81
N ARG A 84 13.30 -0.22 2.07
CA ARG A 84 14.07 0.31 3.19
C ARG A 84 15.54 -0.12 3.15
N GLY A 85 15.86 -1.19 2.43
CA GLY A 85 17.22 -1.72 2.35
C GLY A 85 18.21 -0.84 1.58
N PHE A 86 17.72 0.14 0.82
CA PHE A 86 18.57 1.01 0.00
C PHE A 86 17.93 2.38 -0.25
N SER A 87 18.75 3.36 -0.60
CA SER A 87 18.30 4.74 -0.83
C SER A 87 17.23 4.84 -1.92
N GLY A 88 16.16 5.60 -1.65
CA GLY A 88 15.15 5.97 -2.65
C GLY A 88 15.72 6.72 -3.85
N GLY A 89 16.89 7.36 -3.73
CA GLY A 89 17.59 7.97 -4.85
C GLY A 89 18.01 6.95 -5.91
N TYR A 90 18.39 5.74 -5.51
CA TYR A 90 18.69 4.67 -6.47
C TYR A 90 17.42 4.12 -7.12
N VAL A 91 16.31 4.04 -6.37
CA VAL A 91 15.00 3.70 -6.93
C VAL A 91 14.64 4.67 -8.06
N LYS A 92 14.80 5.98 -7.83
CA LYS A 92 14.58 7.00 -8.87
C LYS A 92 15.33 6.67 -10.16
N GLU A 93 16.64 6.40 -10.06
CA GLU A 93 17.46 6.06 -11.22
C GLU A 93 16.95 4.82 -11.98
N TYR A 94 16.47 3.80 -11.25
CA TYR A 94 15.92 2.58 -11.85
C TYR A 94 14.60 2.83 -12.57
N ILE A 95 13.71 3.63 -11.96
CA ILE A 95 12.42 3.97 -12.57
C ILE A 95 12.60 4.86 -13.79
N GLU A 96 13.47 5.88 -13.72
CA GLU A 96 13.76 6.76 -14.87
C GLU A 96 14.40 5.98 -16.03
N ALA A 97 15.29 5.03 -15.74
CA ALA A 97 15.96 4.23 -16.77
C ALA A 97 15.07 3.17 -17.42
N SER A 98 14.07 2.63 -16.69
CA SER A 98 13.19 1.57 -17.19
C SER A 98 11.82 2.07 -17.66
N ASN A 99 11.43 3.30 -17.29
CA ASN A 99 10.19 3.97 -17.68
C ASN A 99 8.92 3.07 -17.58
N PRO A 100 8.61 2.53 -16.38
CA PRO A 100 7.44 1.69 -16.18
C PRO A 100 6.13 2.51 -16.23
N ALA A 101 5.02 1.85 -16.56
CA ALA A 101 3.68 2.42 -16.44
C ALA A 101 3.28 2.70 -14.98
N PHE A 102 3.77 1.87 -14.04
CA PHE A 102 3.55 2.05 -12.62
C PHE A 102 4.69 1.47 -11.79
N ALA A 103 5.02 2.13 -10.68
CA ALA A 103 6.02 1.65 -9.73
C ALA A 103 5.53 1.86 -8.30
N ILE A 104 5.73 0.85 -7.46
CA ILE A 104 5.35 0.84 -6.06
C ILE A 104 6.46 0.25 -5.19
N GLY A 105 6.79 0.91 -4.09
CA GLY A 105 7.69 0.37 -3.08
C GLY A 105 7.00 -0.14 -1.83
N GLU A 106 7.50 -1.25 -1.30
CA GLU A 106 7.17 -1.75 0.02
C GLU A 106 8.03 -1.08 1.10
N TYR A 107 7.66 0.16 1.44
CA TYR A 107 8.22 0.83 2.60
C TYR A 107 7.45 0.41 3.84
N TRP A 108 7.90 -0.66 4.50
CA TRP A 108 7.27 -1.19 5.69
C TRP A 108 8.10 -0.88 6.94
N ASP A 109 7.55 -0.07 7.83
CA ASP A 109 8.18 0.24 9.11
C ASP A 109 7.24 0.03 10.30
N SER A 110 7.80 0.02 11.51
CA SER A 110 7.03 -0.15 12.73
C SER A 110 6.15 1.07 13.00
N MET A 111 4.87 0.82 13.26
CA MET A 111 3.92 1.84 13.69
C MET A 111 4.15 2.23 15.16
N ALA A 112 3.56 3.33 15.59
CA ALA A 112 3.64 3.77 16.98
C ALA A 112 2.62 3.02 17.86
N TYR A 113 3.08 2.50 18.99
CA TYR A 113 2.26 1.81 20.00
C TYR A 113 2.55 2.35 21.40
N GLU A 114 1.52 2.42 22.23
CA GLU A 114 1.61 2.79 23.65
C GLU A 114 0.78 1.79 24.48
N GLY A 115 1.41 1.19 25.49
CA GLY A 115 0.76 0.16 26.32
C GLY A 115 0.24 -1.05 25.53
N GLY A 116 0.87 -1.38 24.39
CA GLY A 116 0.46 -2.47 23.50
C GLY A 116 -0.66 -2.11 22.51
N ASN A 117 -1.22 -0.89 22.59
CA ASN A 117 -2.27 -0.43 21.69
C ASN A 117 -1.72 0.50 20.62
N LEU A 118 -2.30 0.45 19.42
CA LEU A 118 -1.94 1.35 18.33
C LEU A 118 -2.22 2.79 18.75
N CYS A 119 -1.21 3.66 18.69
CA CYS A 119 -1.41 5.09 18.93
C CYS A 119 -2.38 5.66 17.89
N TYR A 120 -3.26 6.58 18.30
CA TYR A 120 -4.14 7.29 17.37
C TYR A 120 -3.34 8.05 16.32
N ASN A 121 -2.31 8.80 16.75
CA ASN A 121 -1.47 9.56 15.84
C ASN A 121 -0.38 8.67 15.22
N GLN A 122 -0.45 8.49 13.89
CA GLN A 122 0.54 7.77 13.08
C GLN A 122 1.27 8.68 12.08
N ASP A 123 1.27 10.00 12.31
CA ASP A 123 1.92 10.99 11.44
C ASP A 123 3.38 10.68 11.21
N ALA A 124 4.11 10.29 12.26
CA ALA A 124 5.51 9.89 12.13
C ALA A 124 5.67 8.69 11.19
N HIS A 125 4.74 7.75 11.19
CA HIS A 125 4.77 6.57 10.30
C HIS A 125 4.49 6.97 8.85
N ARG A 126 3.37 7.66 8.57
CA ARG A 126 3.08 8.14 7.19
C ARG A 126 4.11 9.13 6.67
N GLN A 127 4.75 9.93 7.52
CA GLN A 127 5.83 10.83 7.13
C GLN A 127 7.05 10.08 6.62
N ARG A 128 7.43 8.94 7.25
CA ARG A 128 8.56 8.14 6.76
C ARG A 128 8.29 7.54 5.39
N VAL A 129 7.06 7.09 5.14
CA VAL A 129 6.62 6.64 3.80
C VAL A 129 6.70 7.79 2.78
N ILE A 130 6.21 8.99 3.14
CA ILE A 130 6.28 10.18 2.27
C ILE A 130 7.72 10.63 2.02
N ASN A 131 8.60 10.56 3.02
CA ASN A 131 10.01 10.86 2.87
C ASN A 131 10.68 9.92 1.86
N TRP A 132 10.34 8.63 1.91
CA TRP A 132 10.81 7.67 0.91
C TRP A 132 10.28 7.99 -0.49
N ILE A 133 8.98 8.26 -0.64
CA ILE A 133 8.38 8.69 -1.91
C ILE A 133 9.12 9.93 -2.46
N ASN A 134 9.37 10.94 -1.62
CA ASN A 134 10.13 12.13 -1.99
C ASN A 134 11.57 11.81 -2.39
N ALA A 135 12.24 10.88 -1.71
CA ALA A 135 13.59 10.44 -2.06
C ALA A 135 13.65 9.77 -3.45
N THR A 136 12.55 9.14 -3.90
CA THR A 136 12.42 8.68 -5.30
C THR A 136 12.19 9.81 -6.31
N GLY A 137 12.18 11.09 -5.88
CA GLY A 137 11.73 12.20 -6.72
C GLY A 137 10.23 12.15 -7.03
N GLY A 138 9.45 11.40 -6.23
CA GLY A 138 8.04 11.15 -6.47
C GLY A 138 7.76 10.31 -7.72
N THR A 139 8.73 9.55 -8.25
CA THR A 139 8.53 8.66 -9.40
C THR A 139 7.81 7.37 -9.01
N SER A 140 7.90 6.97 -7.75
CA SER A 140 7.25 5.77 -7.22
C SER A 140 6.13 6.09 -6.24
N SER A 141 5.11 5.24 -6.22
CA SER A 141 4.12 5.17 -5.13
C SER A 141 4.63 4.25 -4.02
N ALA A 142 3.95 4.21 -2.88
CA ALA A 142 4.25 3.24 -1.81
C ALA A 142 2.99 2.55 -1.32
N PHE A 143 3.15 1.33 -0.79
CA PHE A 143 2.08 0.68 -0.03
C PHE A 143 1.71 1.55 1.19
N ASP A 144 0.42 1.81 1.37
CA ASP A 144 -0.11 2.58 2.49
C ASP A 144 -0.27 1.67 3.72
N VAL A 145 0.88 1.24 4.26
CA VAL A 145 0.96 0.41 5.47
C VAL A 145 0.33 1.14 6.67
N THR A 146 0.36 2.48 6.68
CA THR A 146 -0.31 3.29 7.70
C THR A 146 -1.83 3.05 7.69
N THR A 147 -2.47 3.15 6.53
CA THR A 147 -3.91 2.85 6.39
C THR A 147 -4.21 1.41 6.80
N LYS A 148 -3.41 0.42 6.36
CA LYS A 148 -3.60 -1.00 6.76
C LYS A 148 -3.68 -1.14 8.27
N GLY A 149 -2.69 -0.63 9.00
CA GLY A 149 -2.63 -0.80 10.46
C GLY A 149 -3.72 -0.06 11.21
N ILE A 150 -4.05 1.15 10.77
CA ILE A 150 -5.15 1.90 11.39
C ILE A 150 -6.49 1.19 11.15
N LEU A 151 -6.73 0.73 9.93
CA LEU A 151 -7.98 0.05 9.56
C LEU A 151 -8.14 -1.28 10.31
N HIS A 152 -7.05 -2.01 10.53
CA HIS A 152 -7.04 -3.21 11.38
C HIS A 152 -7.62 -2.94 12.78
N SER A 153 -7.20 -1.86 13.45
CA SER A 153 -7.77 -1.48 14.75
C SER A 153 -9.16 -0.87 14.63
N ALA A 154 -9.37 0.04 13.69
CA ALA A 154 -10.59 0.84 13.58
C ALA A 154 -11.87 0.01 13.42
N LEU A 155 -11.81 -1.11 12.69
CA LEU A 155 -12.98 -1.97 12.44
C LEU A 155 -13.44 -2.80 13.66
N HIS A 156 -12.75 -2.66 14.79
CA HIS A 156 -13.19 -3.16 16.10
C HIS A 156 -13.96 -2.09 16.89
N ASN A 157 -14.87 -1.37 16.23
CA ASN A 157 -15.67 -0.26 16.79
C ASN A 157 -14.84 0.93 17.27
N GLU A 158 -13.66 1.13 16.70
CA GLU A 158 -12.80 2.28 16.94
C GLU A 158 -12.76 3.20 15.71
N TYR A 159 -13.91 3.44 15.05
CA TYR A 159 -13.96 4.19 13.79
C TYR A 159 -13.53 5.65 13.93
N TRP A 160 -13.50 6.20 15.15
CA TRP A 160 -12.87 7.48 15.47
C TRP A 160 -11.40 7.56 15.05
N ARG A 161 -10.73 6.42 14.84
CA ARG A 161 -9.37 6.37 14.28
C ARG A 161 -9.31 6.73 12.80
N LEU A 162 -10.40 6.64 12.05
CA LEU A 162 -10.44 6.85 10.60
C LEU A 162 -10.51 8.33 10.16
N ILE A 163 -10.28 9.25 11.09
CA ILE A 163 -10.17 10.69 10.84
C ILE A 163 -8.97 11.22 11.63
N ASP A 164 -8.15 12.08 11.02
CA ASP A 164 -7.08 12.80 11.71
C ASP A 164 -7.56 14.15 12.26
N PRO A 165 -6.76 14.87 13.09
CA PRO A 165 -7.16 16.17 13.64
C PRO A 165 -7.45 17.26 12.60
N ALA A 166 -7.01 17.07 11.34
CA ALA A 166 -7.28 17.97 10.22
C ALA A 166 -8.51 17.55 9.40
N GLY A 167 -9.27 16.54 9.85
CA GLY A 167 -10.47 16.05 9.18
C GLY A 167 -10.20 15.17 7.95
N LYS A 168 -8.98 14.65 7.80
CA LYS A 168 -8.55 13.83 6.64
C LYS A 168 -8.41 12.35 7.02
N PRO A 169 -8.37 11.44 6.04
CA PRO A 169 -7.94 10.08 6.29
C PRO A 169 -6.57 10.03 6.98
N PRO A 170 -6.37 9.14 7.96
CA PRO A 170 -5.19 9.19 8.83
C PRO A 170 -3.95 8.49 8.24
N GLY A 171 -4.08 7.77 7.13
CA GLY A 171 -2.97 7.11 6.44
C GLY A 171 -2.22 7.99 5.45
N VAL A 172 -1.37 7.38 4.61
CA VAL A 172 -0.62 8.09 3.55
C VAL A 172 -1.59 8.74 2.55
N MET A 173 -2.72 8.09 2.29
CA MET A 173 -3.78 8.63 1.42
C MET A 173 -4.35 9.98 1.89
N GLY A 174 -4.27 10.32 3.18
CA GLY A 174 -4.68 11.63 3.68
C GLY A 174 -3.75 12.77 3.28
N TRP A 175 -2.49 12.46 2.97
CA TRP A 175 -1.45 13.44 2.63
C TRP A 175 -1.10 13.44 1.14
N TRP A 176 -0.94 12.26 0.54
CA TRP A 176 -0.59 12.14 -0.87
C TRP A 176 -1.33 10.97 -1.55
N PRO A 177 -2.64 11.10 -1.80
CA PRO A 177 -3.46 9.99 -2.26
C PRO A 177 -3.03 9.45 -3.62
N SER A 178 -2.50 10.27 -4.53
CA SER A 178 -1.99 9.79 -5.82
C SER A 178 -0.73 8.90 -5.73
N ARG A 179 -0.10 8.80 -4.56
CA ARG A 179 1.08 7.96 -4.28
C ARG A 179 0.81 6.91 -3.20
N ALA A 180 -0.42 6.82 -2.71
CA ALA A 180 -0.83 5.83 -1.72
C ALA A 180 -1.46 4.63 -2.42
N VAL A 181 -0.89 3.45 -2.20
CA VAL A 181 -1.44 2.18 -2.67
C VAL A 181 -2.01 1.43 -1.47
N THR A 182 -3.33 1.47 -1.32
CA THR A 182 -4.03 0.91 -0.17
C THR A 182 -4.29 -0.58 -0.38
N PHE A 183 -4.19 -1.37 0.68
CA PHE A 183 -4.38 -2.82 0.63
C PHE A 183 -4.88 -3.31 2.00
N LEU A 184 -5.51 -4.48 2.04
CA LEU A 184 -5.86 -5.14 3.31
C LEU A 184 -4.82 -6.18 3.69
N GLU A 185 -4.29 -6.91 2.70
CA GLU A 185 -3.45 -8.08 2.89
C GLU A 185 -2.46 -8.26 1.73
N ASN A 186 -1.31 -8.86 2.02
CA ASN A 186 -0.36 -9.37 1.06
C ASN A 186 0.14 -10.77 1.51
N HIS A 187 1.14 -11.32 0.83
CA HIS A 187 1.68 -12.65 1.10
C HIS A 187 2.46 -12.77 2.42
N ASP A 188 2.92 -11.65 3.00
CA ASP A 188 3.62 -11.61 4.29
C ASP A 188 2.66 -11.43 5.45
N THR A 189 1.73 -10.49 5.30
CA THR A 189 0.79 -10.12 6.35
C THR A 189 -0.27 -11.21 6.54
N GLY A 190 -0.72 -11.81 5.44
CA GLY A 190 -1.70 -12.91 5.43
C GLY A 190 -1.11 -14.18 4.84
N SER A 191 -1.92 -14.87 4.02
CA SER A 191 -1.58 -16.16 3.44
C SER A 191 -1.05 -17.15 4.50
N THR A 192 -0.04 -17.95 4.17
CA THR A 192 0.59 -18.90 5.09
C THR A 192 1.60 -18.28 6.05
N GLN A 193 2.06 -17.06 5.80
CA GLN A 193 3.01 -16.36 6.69
C GLN A 193 2.29 -15.77 7.91
N GLY A 194 1.15 -15.11 7.67
CA GLY A 194 0.24 -14.64 8.71
C GLY A 194 0.89 -13.71 9.72
N HIS A 195 1.85 -12.88 9.31
CA HIS A 195 2.60 -12.02 10.24
C HIS A 195 1.76 -10.88 10.80
N TRP A 196 0.74 -10.43 10.06
CA TRP A 196 -0.16 -9.37 10.49
C TRP A 196 -1.51 -9.44 9.74
N PRO A 197 -2.28 -10.52 9.97
CA PRO A 197 -3.46 -10.83 9.18
C PRO A 197 -4.58 -9.84 9.50
N PHE A 198 -5.31 -9.43 8.47
CA PHE A 198 -6.51 -8.62 8.61
C PHE A 198 -7.65 -9.46 9.21
N PRO A 199 -8.50 -8.90 10.10
CA PRO A 199 -9.58 -9.66 10.70
C PRO A 199 -10.55 -10.19 9.64
N ARG A 200 -10.74 -11.52 9.60
CA ARG A 200 -11.48 -12.20 8.53
C ARG A 200 -12.96 -11.78 8.47
N ASP A 201 -13.57 -11.54 9.63
CA ASP A 201 -14.95 -11.05 9.76
C ASP A 201 -15.10 -9.57 9.37
N LYS A 202 -14.01 -8.84 9.15
CA LYS A 202 -14.00 -7.42 8.77
C LYS A 202 -13.59 -7.17 7.32
N LEU A 203 -13.35 -8.21 6.52
CA LEU A 203 -12.89 -8.08 5.15
C LEU A 203 -13.83 -7.25 4.27
N MET A 204 -15.14 -7.45 4.41
CA MET A 204 -16.14 -6.69 3.65
C MET A 204 -16.07 -5.19 3.95
N GLN A 205 -15.91 -4.82 5.22
CA GLN A 205 -15.77 -3.43 5.66
C GLN A 205 -14.44 -2.83 5.20
N GLY A 206 -13.35 -3.60 5.30
CA GLY A 206 -12.04 -3.19 4.82
C GLY A 206 -12.06 -2.91 3.32
N TYR A 207 -12.66 -3.79 2.51
CA TYR A 207 -12.75 -3.62 1.07
C TYR A 207 -13.67 -2.46 0.70
N ALA A 208 -14.78 -2.29 1.41
CA ALA A 208 -15.64 -1.13 1.23
C ALA A 208 -14.87 0.18 1.47
N TYR A 209 -13.98 0.24 2.45
CA TYR A 209 -13.11 1.39 2.68
C TYR A 209 -12.15 1.62 1.50
N ILE A 210 -11.24 0.68 1.22
CA ILE A 210 -10.17 0.91 0.24
C ILE A 210 -10.68 1.05 -1.21
N LEU A 211 -11.77 0.38 -1.57
CA LEU A 211 -12.33 0.45 -2.94
C LEU A 211 -13.18 1.69 -3.18
N THR A 212 -13.69 2.35 -2.14
CA THR A 212 -14.46 3.60 -2.29
C THR A 212 -13.63 4.86 -2.10
N HIS A 213 -12.47 4.77 -1.45
CA HIS A 213 -11.65 5.94 -1.10
C HIS A 213 -10.56 6.26 -2.14
N PRO A 214 -9.87 7.42 -2.03
CA PRO A 214 -8.73 7.75 -2.87
C PRO A 214 -7.55 6.81 -2.65
N GLY A 215 -6.46 7.04 -3.38
CA GLY A 215 -5.42 6.03 -3.52
C GLY A 215 -5.71 5.02 -4.61
N THR A 216 -4.78 4.09 -4.78
CA THR A 216 -4.87 2.97 -5.71
C THR A 216 -5.09 1.70 -4.89
N PRO A 217 -6.30 1.14 -4.84
CA PRO A 217 -6.55 -0.07 -4.07
C PRO A 217 -5.95 -1.31 -4.75
N VAL A 218 -5.41 -2.21 -3.92
CA VAL A 218 -4.96 -3.56 -4.32
C VAL A 218 -5.87 -4.59 -3.66
N VAL A 219 -6.33 -5.54 -4.47
CA VAL A 219 -7.11 -6.70 -4.03
C VAL A 219 -6.18 -7.89 -3.87
N PHE A 220 -6.28 -8.57 -2.72
CA PHE A 220 -5.46 -9.74 -2.43
C PHE A 220 -6.07 -11.00 -3.08
N TYR A 221 -5.22 -11.86 -3.63
CA TYR A 221 -5.63 -13.04 -4.41
C TYR A 221 -6.55 -13.97 -3.61
N ASP A 222 -6.11 -14.43 -2.43
CA ASP A 222 -6.85 -15.41 -1.62
C ASP A 222 -8.22 -14.85 -1.20
N HIS A 223 -8.28 -13.54 -0.93
CA HIS A 223 -9.54 -12.87 -0.62
C HIS A 223 -10.50 -12.90 -1.82
N PHE A 224 -9.98 -12.68 -3.02
CA PHE A 224 -10.79 -12.60 -4.23
C PHE A 224 -11.26 -13.97 -4.72
N TYR A 225 -10.41 -15.00 -4.65
CA TYR A 225 -10.71 -16.31 -5.23
C TYR A 225 -11.08 -17.38 -4.20
N ASP A 226 -10.50 -17.37 -3.00
CA ASP A 226 -10.58 -18.50 -2.08
C ASP A 226 -11.51 -18.25 -0.87
N PHE A 227 -11.76 -16.99 -0.52
CA PHE A 227 -12.48 -16.63 0.71
C PHE A 227 -13.99 -16.42 0.51
N GLY A 228 -14.50 -16.63 -0.71
CA GLY A 228 -15.94 -16.54 -1.01
C GLY A 228 -16.51 -15.12 -1.03
N ILE A 229 -15.67 -14.10 -1.18
CA ILE A 229 -16.09 -12.69 -1.26
C ILE A 229 -15.85 -12.06 -2.65
N HIS A 230 -15.64 -12.89 -3.67
CA HIS A 230 -15.43 -12.49 -5.07
C HIS A 230 -16.47 -11.46 -5.54
N ASP A 231 -17.75 -11.77 -5.37
CA ASP A 231 -18.85 -10.95 -5.89
C ASP A 231 -18.93 -9.61 -5.16
N VAL A 232 -18.68 -9.61 -3.84
CA VAL A 232 -18.63 -8.40 -3.02
C VAL A 232 -17.51 -7.47 -3.50
N VAL A 233 -16.32 -8.00 -3.74
CA VAL A 233 -15.18 -7.20 -4.22
C VAL A 233 -15.46 -6.68 -5.64
N THR A 234 -16.06 -7.50 -6.49
CA THR A 234 -16.44 -7.12 -7.87
C THR A 234 -17.47 -5.98 -7.87
N GLU A 235 -18.52 -6.08 -7.05
CA GLU A 235 -19.54 -5.03 -6.88
C GLU A 235 -18.92 -3.70 -6.39
N LEU A 236 -17.97 -3.76 -5.47
CA LEU A 236 -17.25 -2.57 -4.98
C LEU A 236 -16.32 -1.95 -6.04
N ILE A 237 -15.66 -2.77 -6.86
CA ILE A 237 -14.88 -2.29 -8.01
C ILE A 237 -15.80 -1.60 -9.03
N GLU A 238 -16.96 -2.19 -9.33
CA GLU A 238 -17.94 -1.56 -10.20
C GLU A 238 -18.46 -0.25 -9.61
N ALA A 239 -18.73 -0.21 -8.30
CA ALA A 239 -19.16 1.00 -7.63
C ALA A 239 -18.13 2.12 -7.79
N ARG A 240 -16.84 1.81 -7.56
CA ARG A 240 -15.73 2.73 -7.76
C ARG A 240 -15.70 3.31 -9.18
N LYS A 241 -15.81 2.43 -10.19
CA LYS A 241 -15.78 2.80 -11.61
C LYS A 241 -16.97 3.67 -12.00
N ARG A 242 -18.19 3.27 -11.62
CA ARG A 242 -19.43 3.99 -11.93
C ARG A 242 -19.45 5.39 -11.31
N ALA A 243 -18.96 5.52 -10.09
CA ALA A 243 -18.86 6.81 -9.40
C ALA A 243 -17.69 7.68 -9.88
N GLY A 244 -16.84 7.19 -10.80
CA GLY A 244 -15.69 7.92 -11.31
C GLY A 244 -14.61 8.17 -10.25
N ILE A 245 -14.52 7.33 -9.21
CA ILE A 245 -13.55 7.51 -8.14
C ILE A 245 -12.15 7.13 -8.64
N HIS A 246 -11.18 8.01 -8.39
CA HIS A 246 -9.79 7.85 -8.76
C HIS A 246 -8.86 8.19 -7.59
N CYS A 247 -7.55 7.98 -7.77
CA CYS A 247 -6.56 8.13 -6.71
C CYS A 247 -6.41 9.56 -6.15
N ARG A 248 -7.11 10.56 -6.71
CA ARG A 248 -7.09 11.97 -6.25
C ARG A 248 -8.47 12.49 -5.88
N SER A 249 -9.49 11.62 -5.83
CA SER A 249 -10.82 12.04 -5.39
C SER A 249 -10.74 12.67 -4.00
N VAL A 250 -11.60 13.64 -3.72
CA VAL A 250 -11.63 14.31 -2.42
C VAL A 250 -12.44 13.45 -1.45
N VAL A 251 -12.04 13.39 -0.17
CA VAL A 251 -12.82 12.76 0.90
C VAL A 251 -13.32 13.85 1.84
N LYS A 252 -14.61 13.82 2.15
CA LYS A 252 -15.20 14.56 3.26
C LYS A 252 -15.76 13.56 4.27
N ILE A 253 -15.18 13.53 5.46
CA ILE A 253 -15.61 12.64 6.54
C ILE A 253 -16.71 13.35 7.34
N HIS A 254 -17.88 12.74 7.44
CA HIS A 254 -19.03 13.28 8.18
C HIS A 254 -19.19 12.64 9.55
N HIS A 255 -18.69 11.41 9.72
CA HIS A 255 -18.81 10.65 10.95
C HIS A 255 -17.60 9.76 11.14
N ALA A 256 -17.07 9.72 12.36
CA ALA A 256 -15.99 8.84 12.77
C ALA A 256 -15.99 8.77 14.31
N ASN A 257 -16.75 7.84 14.87
CA ASN A 257 -16.86 7.65 16.32
C ASN A 257 -16.97 6.15 16.67
N SER A 258 -17.45 5.79 17.86
CA SER A 258 -17.67 4.38 18.24
C SER A 258 -18.78 3.70 17.44
N ASP A 259 -19.77 4.46 16.99
CA ASP A 259 -20.99 3.93 16.36
C ASP A 259 -20.73 3.58 14.89
N GLY A 260 -19.88 4.36 14.21
CA GLY A 260 -19.45 4.06 12.86
C GLY A 260 -18.65 5.17 12.16
N TYR A 261 -18.54 5.00 10.85
CA TYR A 261 -17.83 5.90 9.93
C TYR A 261 -18.71 6.28 8.75
N VAL A 262 -18.67 7.53 8.33
CA VAL A 262 -19.27 8.01 7.07
C VAL A 262 -18.31 8.92 6.35
N ALA A 263 -18.11 8.66 5.07
CA ALA A 263 -17.45 9.59 4.19
C ALA A 263 -18.17 9.75 2.85
N GLN A 264 -18.14 10.98 2.35
CA GLN A 264 -18.43 11.32 0.97
C GLN A 264 -17.12 11.32 0.19
N ILE A 265 -17.08 10.67 -0.97
CA ILE A 265 -15.94 10.63 -1.88
C ILE A 265 -16.33 11.26 -3.21
N GLY A 266 -15.61 12.32 -3.58
CA GLY A 266 -16.02 13.22 -4.65
C GLY A 266 -17.41 13.81 -4.38
N ASP A 267 -18.16 14.06 -5.44
CA ASP A 267 -19.56 14.51 -5.35
C ASP A 267 -20.58 13.40 -5.62
N THR A 268 -20.10 12.16 -5.79
CA THR A 268 -20.86 11.07 -6.41
C THR A 268 -21.14 9.90 -5.49
N LEU A 269 -20.31 9.65 -4.47
CA LEU A 269 -20.38 8.44 -3.64
C LEU A 269 -20.38 8.78 -2.15
N VAL A 270 -21.23 8.12 -1.39
CA VAL A 270 -21.18 8.08 0.08
C VAL A 270 -21.04 6.64 0.55
N VAL A 271 -20.15 6.40 1.50
CA VAL A 271 -19.96 5.12 2.18
C VAL A 271 -20.20 5.27 3.68
N LYS A 272 -20.93 4.31 4.26
CA LYS A 272 -21.11 4.15 5.71
C LYS A 272 -20.53 2.80 6.14
N LEU A 273 -19.77 2.76 7.23
CA LEU A 273 -19.34 1.55 7.92
C LEU A 273 -19.90 1.53 9.35
N GLY A 274 -20.27 0.36 9.86
CA GLY A 274 -20.79 0.21 11.23
C GLY A 274 -22.32 0.22 11.34
N HIS A 275 -22.80 0.01 12.57
CA HIS A 275 -24.17 -0.39 12.87
C HIS A 275 -24.98 0.74 13.51
N PHE A 276 -25.25 1.80 12.75
CA PHE A 276 -26.04 2.94 13.22
C PHE A 276 -26.98 3.47 12.12
N ASP A 277 -28.09 4.09 12.51
CA ASP A 277 -29.01 4.71 11.55
C ASP A 277 -28.38 5.98 10.99
N TRP A 278 -28.08 5.94 9.69
CA TRP A 278 -27.58 7.07 8.96
C TRP A 278 -27.98 6.96 7.50
N ASN A 279 -28.41 8.08 6.92
CA ASN A 279 -28.85 8.15 5.53
C ASN A 279 -28.49 9.55 4.98
N PRO A 280 -27.84 9.62 3.81
CA PRO A 280 -27.43 10.91 3.23
C PRO A 280 -28.63 11.81 2.92
N SER A 281 -29.78 11.24 2.52
CA SER A 281 -31.00 12.01 2.22
C SER A 281 -31.64 12.68 3.44
N LYS A 282 -31.18 12.35 4.67
CA LYS A 282 -31.62 12.99 5.91
C LYS A 282 -30.68 14.11 6.37
N GLN A 283 -29.52 14.31 5.71
CA GLN A 283 -28.52 15.28 6.15
C GLN A 283 -28.70 16.63 5.47
N ILE A 284 -28.57 17.70 6.26
CA ILE A 284 -28.76 19.09 5.80
C ILE A 284 -27.62 19.51 4.86
N ASP A 285 -26.42 18.98 5.05
CA ASP A 285 -25.21 19.37 4.32
C ASP A 285 -24.88 18.46 3.12
N LEU A 286 -25.71 17.46 2.84
CA LEU A 286 -25.60 16.56 1.68
C LEU A 286 -26.74 16.83 0.68
N HIS A 287 -26.57 17.90 -0.10
CA HIS A 287 -27.54 18.25 -1.13
C HIS A 287 -27.63 17.20 -2.25
N GLY A 288 -28.81 17.09 -2.88
CA GLY A 288 -29.07 16.21 -4.00
C GLY A 288 -29.86 14.96 -3.63
N THR A 289 -30.16 14.14 -4.63
CA THR A 289 -30.87 12.89 -4.43
C THR A 289 -29.87 11.74 -4.35
N TRP A 290 -29.95 10.97 -3.27
CA TRP A 290 -29.06 9.85 -3.03
C TRP A 290 -29.82 8.53 -3.14
N GLN A 291 -29.35 7.66 -4.03
CA GLN A 291 -29.87 6.33 -4.21
C GLN A 291 -28.92 5.30 -3.59
N LYS A 292 -29.44 4.42 -2.74
CA LYS A 292 -28.65 3.33 -2.18
C LYS A 292 -28.30 2.33 -3.28
N PHE A 293 -27.02 2.02 -3.44
CA PHE A 293 -26.48 1.10 -4.44
C PHE A 293 -26.15 -0.27 -3.84
N LEU A 294 -25.41 -0.28 -2.72
CA LEU A 294 -25.09 -1.50 -1.97
C LEU A 294 -25.62 -1.39 -0.55
N ASP A 295 -26.31 -2.44 -0.10
CA ASP A 295 -26.92 -2.52 1.23
C ASP A 295 -26.49 -3.80 1.93
N LYS A 296 -25.39 -3.73 2.68
CA LYS A 296 -24.91 -4.80 3.57
C LYS A 296 -24.99 -4.28 5.00
N PRO A 297 -26.18 -4.21 5.62
CA PRO A 297 -26.41 -3.46 6.85
C PRO A 297 -25.57 -3.90 8.05
N SER A 298 -25.03 -5.13 8.03
CA SER A 298 -24.08 -5.66 9.01
C SER A 298 -22.64 -5.13 8.86
N ASP A 299 -22.32 -4.48 7.74
CA ASP A 299 -20.95 -4.17 7.35
C ASP A 299 -20.85 -2.76 6.80
N TYR A 300 -21.48 -2.52 5.65
CA TYR A 300 -21.37 -1.26 4.94
C TYR A 300 -22.61 -0.96 4.10
N GLN A 301 -22.80 0.32 3.82
CA GLN A 301 -23.82 0.81 2.88
C GLN A 301 -23.18 1.85 1.98
N ILE A 302 -23.52 1.81 0.68
CA ILE A 302 -23.02 2.75 -0.32
C ILE A 302 -24.19 3.38 -1.06
N TRP A 303 -24.12 4.70 -1.25
CA TRP A 303 -25.07 5.48 -2.02
C TRP A 303 -24.36 6.19 -3.17
N PHE A 304 -25.08 6.35 -4.28
CA PHE A 304 -24.71 7.26 -5.35
C PHE A 304 -25.63 8.47 -5.38
N ARG A 305 -25.05 9.59 -5.77
CA ARG A 305 -25.80 10.79 -6.13
C ARG A 305 -26.35 10.60 -7.55
N ILE A 306 -27.65 10.85 -7.72
CA ILE A 306 -28.36 10.81 -9.01
C ILE A 306 -28.83 12.20 -9.43
#